data_AF-A0A0P8Z0V5-F1
#
_entry.id   AF-A0A0P8Z0V5-F1
#
_cell.length_a   1.000
_cell.length_b   1.000
_cell.length_c   1.000
_cell.angle_alpha   90.00
_cell.angle_beta   90.00
_cell.angle_gamma   90.00
#
_symmetry.space_group_name_H-M   'P 1'
#
loop_
_entity.id
_entity.type
_entity.pdbx_description
1 polymer ?
#
loop_
_entity_poly.entity_id
_entity_poly.type
_entity_poly.pdbx_seq_one_letter_code
_entity_poly.pdbx_strand_id
1 'polypeptide(L)' 'MDAYFYNQEIDITREALLGNGKVDFKLYRNKNEGEKILIEIKRASSSYLKKGYEKQLADYMLSTNYKNAFYLIACFTDS' A
#
# COMPACT_ATOMS: atom_id res chain seq x y z
N MET A 1 -7.63 -14.86 -11.57
CA MET A 1 -7.64 -13.82 -10.52
C MET A 1 -7.94 -12.45 -11.13
N ASP A 2 -7.32 -12.14 -12.27
CA ASP A 2 -7.51 -10.86 -13.00
C ASP A 2 -8.96 -10.56 -13.40
N ALA A 3 -9.76 -11.57 -13.80
CA ALA A 3 -11.14 -11.35 -14.22
C ALA A 3 -12.08 -10.80 -13.11
N TYR A 4 -11.84 -11.16 -11.84
CA TYR A 4 -12.63 -10.63 -10.73
C TYR A 4 -12.36 -9.13 -10.56
N PHE A 5 -11.09 -8.74 -10.52
CA PHE A 5 -10.70 -7.34 -10.33
C PHE A 5 -11.03 -6.48 -11.54
N TYR A 6 -10.88 -7.01 -12.76
CA TYR A 6 -11.24 -6.33 -14.00
C TYR A 6 -12.73 -5.95 -14.04
N ASN A 7 -13.62 -6.89 -13.70
CA ASN A 7 -15.07 -6.62 -13.67
C ASN A 7 -15.50 -5.69 -12.53
N GLN A 8 -14.67 -5.56 -11.49
CA GLN A 8 -14.90 -4.62 -10.39
C GLN A 8 -14.21 -3.27 -10.62
N GLU A 9 -13.55 -3.12 -11.78
CA GLU A 9 -12.73 -1.98 -12.16
C GLU A 9 -11.69 -1.59 -11.12
N ILE A 10 -11.10 -2.60 -10.46
CA ILE A 10 -10.04 -2.45 -9.47
C ILE A 10 -8.71 -2.78 -10.14
N ASP A 11 -7.78 -1.83 -10.11
CA ASP A 11 -6.41 -2.05 -10.52
C ASP A 11 -5.53 -2.22 -9.29
N ILE A 12 -4.69 -3.27 -9.30
CA ILE A 12 -3.72 -3.56 -8.25
C ILE A 12 -2.33 -3.59 -8.88
N THR A 13 -1.47 -2.66 -8.45
CA THR A 13 -0.05 -2.65 -8.80
C THR A 13 0.76 -3.10 -7.60
N ARG A 14 1.50 -4.20 -7.75
CA ARG A 14 2.46 -4.66 -6.74
C ARG A 14 3.78 -3.90 -6.90
N GLU A 15 4.49 -3.70 -5.80
CA GLU A 15 5.82 -3.09 -5.79
C GLU A 15 5.85 -1.77 -6.59
N ALA A 16 4.83 -0.93 -6.39
CA ALA A 16 4.59 0.25 -7.19
C ALA A 16 5.61 1.35 -6.89
N LEU A 17 6.21 1.92 -7.93
CA LEU A 17 7.11 3.07 -7.80
C LEU A 17 6.31 4.31 -7.39
N LEU A 18 6.74 4.95 -6.30
CA LEU A 18 6.12 6.15 -5.74
C LEU A 18 7.22 7.12 -5.24
N GLY A 19 7.31 8.28 -5.88
CA GLY A 19 8.34 9.29 -5.56
C GLY A 19 9.74 8.69 -5.60
N ASN A 20 10.44 8.72 -4.45
CA ASN A 20 11.81 8.22 -4.29
C ASN A 20 11.88 6.75 -3.81
N GLY A 21 10.78 6.01 -3.84
CA GLY A 21 10.75 4.65 -3.32
C GLY A 21 9.68 3.78 -3.96
N LYS A 22 9.36 2.70 -3.24
CA LYS A 22 8.46 1.66 -3.69
C LYS A 22 7.54 1.26 -2.55
N VAL A 23 6.25 1.18 -2.84
CA VAL A 23 5.22 0.69 -1.91
C VAL A 23 4.83 -0.74 -2.27
N ASP A 24 4.49 -1.56 -1.28
CA ASP A 24 4.17 -2.97 -1.51
C ASP A 24 2.97 -3.14 -2.45
N PHE A 25 1.89 -2.36 -2.25
CA PHE A 25 0.77 -2.32 -3.18
C PHE A 25 0.21 -0.91 -3.36
N LYS A 26 -0.23 -0.62 -4.59
CA LYS A 26 -1.09 0.50 -4.94
C LYS A 26 -2.39 -0.05 -5.52
N LEU A 27 -3.51 0.37 -4.97
CA LEU A 27 -4.85 0.01 -5.44
C LEU A 27 -5.59 1.26 -5.88
N TYR A 28 -6.39 1.17 -6.92
CA TYR A 28 -7.36 2.20 -7.23
C TYR A 28 -8.55 1.60 -7.97
N ARG A 29 -9.72 2.18 -7.75
CA ARG A 29 -10.91 1.92 -8.56
C ARG A 29 -10.99 3.00 -9.63
N ASN A 30 -11.27 2.59 -10.88
CA ASN A 30 -11.20 3.36 -12.14
C ASN A 30 -11.39 4.90 -12.03
N LYS A 31 -10.61 5.67 -12.82
CA LYS A 31 -10.65 7.14 -13.10
C LYS A 31 -10.78 8.13 -11.92
N ASN A 32 -11.11 7.71 -10.71
CA ASN A 32 -11.24 8.58 -9.56
C ASN A 32 -9.92 8.63 -8.81
N GLU A 33 -9.13 9.68 -9.05
CA GLU A 33 -7.86 9.85 -8.35
C GLU A 33 -8.00 9.95 -6.82
N GLY A 34 -9.19 10.27 -6.32
CA GLY A 34 -9.50 10.30 -4.90
C GLY A 34 -9.59 8.93 -4.22
N GLU A 35 -9.74 7.85 -4.99
CA GLU A 35 -9.90 6.48 -4.49
C GLU A 35 -8.61 5.65 -4.58
N LYS A 36 -7.47 6.31 -4.81
CA LYS A 36 -6.17 5.64 -4.77
C LYS A 36 -5.79 5.32 -3.32
N ILE A 37 -5.38 4.09 -3.09
CA ILE A 37 -5.01 3.53 -1.79
C ILE A 37 -3.59 2.99 -1.88
N LEU A 38 -2.76 3.36 -0.92
CA LEU A 38 -1.43 2.77 -0.72
C LEU A 38 -1.51 1.71 0.37
N ILE A 39 -0.84 0.57 0.18
CA ILE A 39 -0.73 -0.46 1.21
C ILE A 39 0.72 -0.83 1.42
N GLU A 40 1.17 -0.70 2.66
CA GLU A 40 2.45 -1.23 3.13
C GLU A 40 2.19 -2.38 4.11
N ILE A 41 2.94 -3.48 3.97
CA ILE A 41 2.84 -4.67 4.81
C ILE A 41 4.17 -4.88 5.53
N LYS A 42 4.12 -5.08 6.85
CA LYS A 42 5.30 -5.52 7.62
C LYS A 42 4.95 -6.70 8.51
N ARG A 43 5.89 -7.64 8.62
CA ARG A 43 5.86 -8.66 9.67
C ARG A 43 6.04 -7.99 11.04
N ALA A 44 5.30 -8.41 12.05
CA ALA A 44 5.38 -7.84 13.40
C ALA A 44 6.80 -7.87 14.00
N SER A 45 7.61 -8.88 13.65
CA SER A 45 9.01 -8.98 14.07
C SER A 45 10.00 -8.22 13.19
N SER A 46 9.54 -7.45 12.21
CA SER A 46 10.41 -6.67 11.33
C SER A 46 11.07 -5.53 12.10
N SER A 47 12.40 -5.40 11.98
CA SER A 47 13.14 -4.23 12.47
C SER A 47 12.70 -2.91 11.82
N TYR A 48 12.01 -2.99 10.67
CA TYR A 48 11.47 -1.84 9.94
C TYR A 48 10.03 -1.47 10.33
N LEU A 49 9.39 -2.19 11.26
CA LEU A 49 8.01 -1.94 11.67
C LEU A 49 7.81 -0.47 12.11
N LYS A 50 8.65 -0.01 13.04
CA LYS A 50 8.63 1.37 13.55
C LYS A 50 8.79 2.42 12.46
N LYS A 51 9.82 2.25 11.63
CA LYS A 51 10.09 3.14 10.50
C LYS A 51 8.93 3.18 9.49
N GLY A 52 8.27 2.04 9.29
CA GLY A 52 7.19 1.91 8.33
C GLY A 52 5.97 2.75 8.70
N TYR A 53 5.47 2.65 9.95
CA TYR A 53 4.28 3.39 10.37
C TYR A 53 4.56 4.87 10.71
N GLU A 54 5.77 5.22 11.21
CA GLU A 54 6.07 6.61 11.58
C GLU A 54 6.40 7.51 10.39
N LYS A 55 6.94 6.95 9.30
CA LYS A 55 7.59 7.79 8.28
C LYS A 55 7.33 7.36 6.85
N GLN A 56 7.58 6.10 6.49
CA GLN A 56 7.61 5.71 5.08
C GLN A 56 6.26 5.91 4.37
N LEU A 57 5.18 5.38 4.93
CA LEU A 57 3.86 5.47 4.29
C LEU A 57 3.34 6.91 4.30
N ALA A 58 3.61 7.66 5.37
CA ALA A 58 3.27 9.08 5.47
C ALA A 58 4.01 9.91 4.40
N ASP A 59 5.32 9.67 4.20
CA ASP A 59 6.13 10.33 3.16
C ASP A 59 5.57 10.06 1.76
N TYR A 60 5.07 8.84 1.50
CA TYR A 60 4.41 8.53 0.23
C TYR A 60 3.10 9.31 0.05
N MET A 61 2.24 9.35 1.08
CA MET A 61 0.99 10.10 1.01
C MET A 61 1.23 11.59 0.75
N LEU A 62 2.20 12.20 1.46
CA LEU A 62 2.58 13.60 1.30
C LEU A 62 3.16 13.90 -0.08
N SER A 63 4.04 13.03 -0.59
CA SER A 63 4.71 13.26 -1.89
C SER A 63 3.81 13.02 -3.11
N THR A 64 2.69 12.31 -2.94
CA THR A 64 1.83 11.91 -4.07
C THR A 64 0.39 12.41 -3.99
N ASN A 65 0.04 13.14 -2.93
CA ASN A 65 -1.31 13.66 -2.66
C ASN A 65 -2.39 12.58 -2.51
N TYR A 66 -2.00 11.39 -2.01
CA TYR A 66 -2.93 10.28 -1.78
C TYR A 66 -3.63 10.48 -0.44
N LYS A 67 -4.95 10.33 -0.44
CA LYS A 67 -5.79 10.59 0.73
C LYS A 67 -5.99 9.37 1.63
N ASN A 68 -5.77 8.17 1.08
CA ASN A 68 -6.07 6.91 1.73
C ASN A 68 -4.85 6.00 1.72
N ALA A 69 -4.56 5.37 2.86
CA ALA A 69 -3.53 4.34 2.96
C ALA A 69 -3.83 3.36 4.09
N PHE A 70 -3.37 2.13 3.94
CA PHE A 70 -3.38 1.11 4.98
C PHE A 70 -1.97 0.67 5.32
N TYR A 71 -1.72 0.48 6.61
CA TYR A 71 -0.52 -0.17 7.11
C TYR A 71 -0.93 -1.51 7.72
N LEU A 72 -0.53 -2.62 7.10
CA LEU A 72 -0.88 -3.97 7.58
C LEU A 72 0.28 -4.59 8.34
N ILE A 73 -0.01 -5.06 9.55
CA ILE A 73 0.95 -5.82 10.37
C ILE A 73 0.54 -7.29 10.33
N ALA A 74 1.42 -8.13 9.79
CA ALA A 74 1.24 -9.58 9.78
C ALA A 74 1.89 -10.20 11.02
N CYS A 75 1.06 -10.76 11.91
CA CYS A 75 1.47 -11.55 13.06
C CYS A 75 1.33 -13.04 12.72
N PHE A 76 2.36 -13.82 13.01
CA PHE A 76 2.35 -15.27 12.84
C PHE A 76 2.38 -15.91 14.22
N THR A 77 1.51 -16.87 14.45
CA THR A 77 1.45 -17.67 15.70
C THR A 77 2.21 -18.99 15.57
N ASP A 78 2.58 -19.36 14.36
CA ASP A 78 3.29 -20.61 14.09
C ASP A 78 4.76 -20.42 14.45
N SER A 79 5.27 -21.37 15.24
CA SER A 79 6.63 -21.40 15.78
C SER A 79 7.63 -21.96 14.78
#